data_AF-A0A7L7W4Y6-F1
#
_entry.id   AF-A0A7L7W4Y6-F1
#
_cell.length_a   1.000
_cell.length_b   1.000
_cell.length_c   1.000
_cell.angle_alpha   90.00
_cell.angle_beta   90.00
_cell.angle_gamma   90.00
#
_symmetry.space_group_name_H-M   'P 1'
#
loop_
_entity.id
_entity.type
_entity.pdbx_description
1 polymer ?
#
loop_
_entity_poly.entity_id
_entity_poly.type
_entity_poly.pdbx_seq_one_letter_code
_entity_poly.pdbx_strand_id
1 'polypeptide(L)'
;MTDVRPNLAQLILDRKMGRTFERLAADCGGMPAARRLQQMANGNRPMKNFPDPDTIRAMAKGLAVTESEIILASARSLGFAVDSAGSDELNIAGAGALPDDAQKAILDVARALMNAHGTKARS
;
A
#
# COMPACT_ATOMS: atom_id res chain seq x y z
N MET A 1 16.09 3.07 9.43
CA MET A 1 14.67 3.16 9.82
C MET A 1 13.88 2.38 8.79
N THR A 2 13.44 1.18 9.13
CA THR A 2 12.53 0.40 8.28
C THR A 2 11.22 1.17 8.22
N ASP A 3 10.81 1.65 7.04
CA ASP A 3 9.49 2.26 6.84
C ASP A 3 8.44 1.15 6.99
N VAL A 4 8.01 0.90 8.23
CA VAL A 4 6.96 -0.08 8.51
C VAL A 4 5.64 0.51 8.05
N ARG A 5 5.27 0.20 6.81
CA ARG A 5 4.01 0.63 6.21
C ARG A 5 2.81 0.17 7.07
N PRO A 6 1.77 1.00 7.23
CA PRO A 6 0.69 0.72 8.17
C PRO A 6 -0.14 -0.49 7.74
N ASN A 7 -0.62 -1.24 8.74
CA ASN A 7 -1.71 -2.19 8.59
C ASN A 7 -3.07 -1.46 8.57
N LEU A 8 -4.18 -2.17 8.34
CA LEU A 8 -5.49 -1.54 8.20
C LEU A 8 -5.95 -0.79 9.45
N ALA A 9 -5.62 -1.30 10.65
CA ALA A 9 -5.99 -0.67 11.90
C ALA A 9 -5.28 0.69 12.07
N GLN A 10 -3.96 0.70 11.84
CA GLN A 10 -3.13 1.91 11.86
C GLN A 10 -3.61 2.91 10.81
N LEU A 11 -3.87 2.45 9.58
CA LEU A 11 -4.36 3.31 8.51
C LEU A 11 -5.69 3.99 8.88
N ILE A 12 -6.63 3.27 9.51
CA ILE A 12 -7.89 3.85 9.97
C ILE A 12 -7.64 4.89 11.06
N LEU A 13 -6.80 4.60 12.05
CA LEU A 13 -6.51 5.52 13.15
C LEU A 13 -5.81 6.79 12.67
N ASP A 14 -4.80 6.64 11.81
CA ASP A 14 -4.04 7.75 11.23
C ASP A 14 -4.95 8.66 10.43
N ARG A 15 -5.79 8.08 9.55
CA ARG A 15 -6.67 8.87 8.70
C ARG A 15 -7.92 9.37 9.43
N LYS A 16 -8.31 8.81 10.58
CA LYS A 16 -9.44 9.32 11.36
C LYS A 16 -9.25 10.79 11.74
N MET A 17 -8.02 11.26 11.97
CA MET A 17 -7.66 12.69 12.14
C MET A 17 -8.59 13.44 13.10
N GLY A 18 -8.93 12.82 14.24
CA GLY A 18 -9.83 13.42 15.25
C GLY A 18 -11.33 13.29 14.98
N ARG A 19 -11.77 12.86 13.78
CA ARG A 19 -13.19 12.59 13.47
C ARG A 19 -13.74 11.50 14.39
N THR A 20 -15.04 11.52 14.70
CA THR A 20 -15.68 10.36 15.34
C THR A 20 -15.83 9.20 14.35
N PHE A 21 -16.05 7.98 14.84
CA PHE A 21 -16.27 6.83 13.95
C PHE A 21 -17.60 6.93 13.20
N GLU A 22 -18.60 7.61 13.76
CA GLU A 22 -19.87 7.93 13.10
C GLU A 22 -19.65 8.85 11.92
N ARG A 23 -18.83 9.90 12.09
CA ARG A 23 -18.49 10.81 11.01
C ARG A 23 -17.70 10.10 9.92
N LEU A 24 -16.71 9.29 10.30
CA LEU A 24 -15.92 8.52 9.34
C LEU A 24 -16.80 7.52 8.57
N ALA A 25 -17.74 6.84 9.23
CA ALA A 25 -18.68 5.95 8.56
C ALA A 25 -19.55 6.70 7.54
N ALA A 26 -20.03 7.90 7.88
CA ALA A 26 -20.76 8.74 6.96
C ALA A 26 -19.91 9.16 5.75
N ASP A 27 -18.63 9.49 5.96
CA ASP A 27 -17.69 9.81 4.88
C ASP A 27 -17.45 8.59 3.95
N CYS A 28 -17.50 7.36 4.50
CA CYS A 28 -17.52 6.12 3.71
C CYS A 28 -18.87 5.85 2.99
N GLY A 29 -19.90 6.66 3.19
CA GLY A 29 -21.24 6.42 2.63
C GLY A 29 -22.10 5.45 3.46
N GLY A 30 -21.78 5.27 4.74
CA GLY A 30 -22.53 4.43 5.70
C GLY A 30 -22.08 2.96 5.77
N MET A 31 -21.21 2.54 4.85
CA MET A 31 -20.65 1.19 4.81
C MET A 31 -19.12 1.29 4.70
N PRO A 32 -18.32 0.71 5.61
CA PRO A 32 -18.73 -0.02 6.81
C PRO A 32 -19.26 0.91 7.92
N ALA A 33 -20.16 0.37 8.76
CA ALA A 33 -20.73 1.10 9.90
C ALA A 33 -19.67 1.51 10.94
N ALA A 34 -19.96 2.56 11.71
CA ALA A 34 -19.05 3.12 12.72
C ALA A 34 -18.49 2.08 13.70
N ARG A 35 -19.35 1.20 14.22
CA ARG A 35 -18.94 0.11 15.12
C ARG A 35 -17.95 -0.85 14.46
N ARG A 36 -18.12 -1.15 13.18
CA ARG A 36 -17.22 -2.03 12.43
C ARG A 36 -15.88 -1.34 12.19
N LEU A 37 -15.89 -0.06 11.81
CA LEU A 37 -14.67 0.76 11.71
C LEU A 37 -13.89 0.80 13.03
N GLN A 38 -14.59 0.99 14.15
CA GLN A 38 -13.98 0.97 15.48
C GLN A 38 -13.38 -0.39 15.84
N GLN A 39 -14.09 -1.49 15.53
CA GLN A 39 -13.56 -2.85 15.76
C GLN A 39 -12.30 -3.12 14.95
N MET A 40 -12.26 -2.69 13.68
CA MET A 40 -11.10 -2.82 12.82
C MET A 40 -9.94 -1.94 13.31
N ALA A 41 -10.21 -0.70 13.71
CA ALA A 41 -9.22 0.25 14.19
C ALA A 41 -8.56 -0.17 15.51
N ASN A 42 -9.33 -0.73 16.44
CA ASN A 42 -8.83 -1.06 17.77
C ASN A 42 -8.11 -2.42 17.83
N GLY A 43 -8.12 -3.21 16.75
CA GLY A 43 -7.51 -4.54 16.73
C GLY A 43 -8.23 -5.58 17.62
N ASN A 44 -9.38 -5.24 18.21
CA ASN A 44 -10.12 -6.12 19.13
C ASN A 44 -10.62 -7.41 18.46
N ARG A 45 -10.72 -7.43 17.13
CA ARG A 45 -11.07 -8.62 16.37
C ARG A 45 -10.04 -8.80 15.25
N PRO A 46 -9.22 -9.87 15.28
CA PRO A 46 -8.29 -10.13 14.21
C PRO A 46 -9.06 -10.30 12.89
N MET A 47 -8.57 -9.64 11.86
CA MET A 47 -9.15 -9.75 10.54
C MET A 47 -8.92 -11.16 10.02
N LYS A 48 -9.97 -11.80 9.47
CA LYS A 48 -9.89 -13.16 8.94
C LYS A 48 -9.96 -13.21 7.41
N ASN A 49 -10.63 -12.22 6.81
CA ASN A 49 -10.85 -12.10 5.39
C ASN A 49 -10.62 -10.65 4.97
N PHE A 50 -10.31 -10.44 3.69
CA PHE A 50 -10.34 -9.11 3.10
C PHE A 50 -11.75 -8.49 3.21
N PRO A 51 -11.85 -7.16 3.30
CA PRO A 51 -13.12 -6.47 3.04
C PRO A 51 -13.57 -6.75 1.60
N ASP A 52 -14.88 -6.78 1.36
CA ASP A 52 -15.41 -6.90 0.00
C ASP A 52 -15.11 -5.64 -0.86
N PRO A 53 -15.20 -5.74 -2.19
CA PRO A 53 -14.86 -4.63 -3.09
C PRO A 53 -15.64 -3.34 -2.82
N ASP A 54 -16.91 -3.43 -2.45
CA ASP A 54 -17.73 -2.25 -2.16
C ASP A 54 -17.26 -1.57 -0.86
N THR A 55 -16.92 -2.35 0.15
CA THR A 55 -16.32 -1.88 1.40
C THR A 55 -14.95 -1.24 1.15
N ILE A 56 -14.11 -1.83 0.28
CA ILE A 56 -12.82 -1.25 -0.10
C ILE A 56 -13.01 0.13 -0.74
N ARG A 57 -13.89 0.23 -1.74
CA ARG A 57 -14.22 1.50 -2.43
C ARG A 57 -14.72 2.56 -1.46
N ALA A 58 -15.62 2.17 -0.57
CA ALA A 58 -16.18 3.06 0.43
C ALA A 58 -15.14 3.55 1.45
N MET A 59 -14.27 2.66 1.92
CA MET A 59 -13.17 3.01 2.82
C MET A 59 -12.15 3.92 2.15
N ALA A 60 -11.79 3.66 0.89
CA ALA A 60 -10.87 4.50 0.12
C ALA A 60 -11.38 5.95 0.07
N LYS A 61 -12.68 6.13 -0.20
CA LYS A 61 -13.34 7.44 -0.16
C LYS A 61 -13.29 8.08 1.23
N GLY A 62 -13.75 7.38 2.28
CA GLY A 62 -13.86 7.97 3.62
C GLY A 62 -12.51 8.26 4.31
N LEU A 63 -11.47 7.49 3.98
CA LEU A 63 -10.11 7.63 4.50
C LEU A 63 -9.21 8.51 3.61
N ALA A 64 -9.72 8.94 2.44
CA ALA A 64 -8.99 9.71 1.44
C ALA A 64 -7.67 9.03 1.00
N VAL A 65 -7.76 7.75 0.65
CA VAL A 65 -6.66 6.90 0.16
C VAL A 65 -7.07 6.19 -1.12
N THR A 66 -6.11 5.57 -1.79
CA THR A 66 -6.38 4.68 -2.92
C THR A 66 -6.97 3.33 -2.45
N GLU A 67 -7.72 2.66 -3.32
CA GLU A 67 -8.17 1.27 -3.06
C GLU A 67 -6.97 0.33 -2.86
N SER A 68 -5.89 0.55 -3.61
CA SER A 68 -4.63 -0.20 -3.45
C SER A 68 -4.04 -0.08 -2.06
N GLU A 69 -4.03 1.12 -1.46
CA GLU A 69 -3.57 1.30 -0.07
C GLU A 69 -4.43 0.51 0.92
N ILE A 70 -5.75 0.48 0.74
CA ILE A 70 -6.66 -0.33 1.57
C ILE A 70 -6.34 -1.83 1.42
N ILE A 71 -6.14 -2.31 0.19
CA ILE A 71 -5.83 -3.71 -0.09
C ILE A 71 -4.50 -4.10 0.55
N LEU A 72 -3.44 -3.30 0.36
CA LEU A 72 -2.11 -3.59 0.92
C LEU A 72 -2.13 -3.53 2.46
N ALA A 73 -2.82 -2.54 3.05
CA ALA A 73 -2.98 -2.46 4.50
C ALA A 73 -3.79 -3.65 5.06
N SER A 74 -4.81 -4.10 4.30
CA SER A 74 -5.59 -5.29 4.63
C SER A 74 -4.75 -6.56 4.58
N ALA A 75 -3.91 -6.71 3.55
CA ALA A 75 -3.01 -7.84 3.42
C ALA A 75 -2.01 -7.90 4.59
N ARG A 76 -1.43 -6.77 5.01
CA ARG A 76 -0.59 -6.70 6.22
C ARG A 76 -1.35 -7.10 7.48
N SER A 77 -2.60 -6.67 7.63
CA SER A 77 -3.46 -7.08 8.75
C SER A 77 -3.78 -8.58 8.78
N LEU A 78 -3.70 -9.28 7.64
CA LEU A 78 -3.85 -10.74 7.54
C LEU A 78 -2.51 -11.49 7.72
N GLY A 79 -1.41 -10.77 7.94
CA GLY A 79 -0.09 -11.37 8.13
C GLY A 79 0.67 -11.63 6.83
N PHE A 80 0.21 -11.13 5.68
CA PHE A 80 1.00 -11.19 4.46
C PHE A 80 2.17 -10.21 4.55
N ALA A 81 3.37 -10.68 4.19
CA ALA A 81 4.52 -9.83 3.96
C ALA A 81 4.28 -9.04 2.66
N VAL A 82 3.87 -7.79 2.80
CA VAL A 82 3.62 -6.88 1.68
C VAL A 82 4.76 -5.87 1.63
N ASP A 83 5.87 -6.31 1.05
CA ASP A 83 7.00 -5.45 0.75
C ASP A 83 6.60 -4.51 -0.39
N SER A 84 6.78 -3.21 -0.18
CA SER A 84 6.66 -2.23 -1.26
C SER A 84 7.94 -2.32 -2.06
N ALA A 85 7.94 -3.17 -3.09
CA ALA A 85 9.12 -3.53 -3.86
C ALA A 85 10.13 -4.28 -2.97
N GLY A 86 10.58 -5.47 -3.38
CA GLY A 86 11.76 -6.07 -2.74
C GLY A 86 12.90 -5.04 -2.71
N SER A 87 13.81 -5.12 -1.74
CA SER A 87 14.99 -4.21 -1.65
C SER A 87 15.88 -4.17 -2.90
N ASP A 88 15.56 -4.98 -3.92
CA ASP A 88 16.24 -5.13 -5.21
C ASP A 88 15.38 -4.63 -6.40
N GLU A 89 14.18 -4.10 -6.17
CA GLU A 89 13.32 -3.57 -7.23
C GLU A 89 13.70 -2.13 -7.59
N LEU A 90 14.20 -1.95 -8.81
CA LEU A 90 14.42 -0.64 -9.43
C LEU A 90 13.27 -0.33 -10.38
N ASN A 91 12.24 0.36 -9.89
CA ASN A 91 11.09 0.78 -10.69
C ASN A 91 11.21 2.27 -11.07
N ILE A 92 11.18 2.57 -12.38
CA ILE A 92 11.06 3.93 -12.89
C ILE A 92 9.64 4.09 -13.43
N ALA A 93 8.78 4.77 -12.66
CA ALA A 93 7.39 4.98 -13.03
C ALA A 93 7.27 5.65 -14.40
N GLY A 94 6.44 5.08 -15.28
CA GLY A 94 6.22 5.59 -16.64
C GLY A 94 7.32 5.23 -17.65
N ALA A 95 8.36 4.48 -17.28
CA ALA A 95 9.43 4.10 -18.20
C ALA A 95 8.93 3.34 -19.44
N GLY A 96 7.87 2.55 -19.31
CA GLY A 96 7.26 1.83 -20.45
C GLY A 96 6.51 2.71 -21.45
N ALA A 97 6.26 3.99 -21.13
CA ALA A 97 5.63 4.95 -22.04
C ALA A 97 6.65 5.90 -22.70
N LEU A 98 7.95 5.75 -22.40
CA LEU A 98 9.00 6.56 -22.99
C LEU A 98 9.22 6.18 -24.46
N PRO A 99 9.73 7.10 -25.31
CA PRO A 99 10.20 6.77 -26.64
C PRO A 99 11.27 5.67 -26.61
N ASP A 100 11.34 4.85 -27.66
CA ASP A 100 12.22 3.68 -27.75
C ASP A 100 13.69 4.01 -27.43
N ASP A 101 14.20 5.14 -27.92
CA ASP A 101 15.57 5.59 -27.68
C ASP A 101 15.85 5.85 -26.18
N ALA A 102 14.85 6.40 -25.47
CA ALA A 102 14.96 6.66 -24.03
C ALA A 102 14.86 5.36 -23.22
N GLN A 103 14.00 4.42 -23.64
CA GLN A 103 13.96 3.09 -23.02
C GLN A 103 15.28 2.34 -23.20
N LYS A 104 15.85 2.40 -24.40
CA LYS A 104 17.14 1.78 -24.73
C LYS A 104 18.27 2.35 -23.88
N ALA A 105 18.34 3.67 -23.73
CA ALA A 105 19.34 4.32 -22.88
C ALA A 105 19.27 3.84 -21.42
N ILE A 106 18.05 3.71 -20.87
CA ILE A 106 17.84 3.20 -19.50
C ILE A 106 18.33 1.75 -19.39
N LEU A 107 17.99 0.89 -20.36
CA LEU A 107 18.42 -0.51 -20.38
C LEU A 107 19.95 -0.64 -20.48
N ASP A 108 20.59 0.21 -21.26
CA ASP A 108 22.05 0.20 -21.43
C ASP A 108 22.77 0.61 -20.14
N VAL A 109 22.28 1.64 -19.44
CA VAL A 109 22.79 2.03 -18.11
C VAL A 109 22.58 0.91 -17.09
N ALA A 110 21.39 0.31 -17.05
CA ALA A 110 21.11 -0.80 -16.13
C ALA A 110 22.06 -1.98 -16.33
N ARG A 111 22.31 -2.39 -17.59
CA ARG A 111 23.28 -3.45 -17.91
C ARG A 111 24.69 -3.08 -17.46
N ALA A 112 25.14 -1.86 -17.71
CA ALA A 112 26.47 -1.40 -17.31
C ALA A 112 26.65 -1.47 -15.77
N LEU A 113 25.65 -1.03 -15.02
CA LEU A 113 25.66 -1.06 -13.55
C LEU A 113 25.67 -2.51 -13.01
N MET A 114 24.87 -3.41 -13.58
CA MET A 114 24.87 -4.82 -13.18
C MET A 114 26.22 -5.51 -13.45
N ASN A 115 26.84 -5.22 -14.60
CA ASN A 115 28.17 -5.74 -14.92
C ASN A 115 29.23 -5.23 -13.92
N ALA A 116 29.20 -3.94 -13.58
CA ALA A 116 30.12 -3.36 -12.61
C ALA A 116 29.94 -3.97 -11.20
N HIS A 117 28.70 -4.26 -10.80
CA HIS A 117 28.40 -4.89 -9.52
C HIS A 117 28.88 -6.36 -9.46
N GLY A 118 28.58 -7.16 -10.49
CA GLY A 118 29.02 -8.55 -10.57
C GLY A 118 30.55 -8.73 -10.60
N THR A 119 31.28 -7.71 -11.07
CA THR A 119 32.75 -7.71 -11.10
C THR A 119 33.36 -7.49 -9.70
N LYS A 120 32.71 -6.73 -8.82
CA LYS A 120 33.17 -6.49 -7.43
C LYS A 120 32.92 -7.65 -6.46
N ALA A 121 31.99 -8.56 -6.79
CA ALA A 121 31.63 -9.68 -5.91
C ALA A 121 32.54 -10.91 -6.05
N ARG A 122 33.47 -10.91 -7.01
CA ARG A 122 34.40 -12.03 -7.29
C ARG A 122 35.87 -11.73 -6.99
N SER A 123 36.16 -10.59 -6.36
CA SER A 123 37.49 -10.12 -5.93
C SER A 123 37.53 -9.95 -4.43
#